data_AF-A0A3D2K857-F1
#
_entry.id   AF-A0A3D2K857-F1
#
_cell.length_a   1.000
_cell.length_b   1.000
_cell.length_c   1.000
_cell.angle_alpha   90.00
_cell.angle_beta   90.00
_cell.angle_gamma   90.00
#
_symmetry.space_group_name_H-M   'P 1'
#
loop_
_entity.id
_entity.type
_entity.pdbx_description
1 polymer ?
#
loop_
_entity_poly.entity_id
_entity_poly.type
_entity_poly.pdbx_seq_one_letter_code
_entity_poly.pdbx_strand_id
1 'polypeptide(L)'
;MKGLRCGTSNCEHNECERCMAGIIDIGPNGACKSKIKRDGGELSQIFANYEAAPEADMLDNVDTVVQCSADCIFNVNSMCGLEAINVEDGLVKTKCMTRKRN
;
A
#
# COMPACT_ATOMS: atom_id res chain seq x y z
N MET A 1 -3.83 11.08 -0.95
CA MET A 1 -2.39 11.01 -1.36
C MET A 1 -2.35 10.35 -2.72
N LYS A 2 -1.41 10.74 -3.60
CA LYS A 2 -1.43 10.32 -5.01
C LYS A 2 -0.60 9.08 -5.33
N GLY A 3 0.38 8.71 -4.48
CA GLY A 3 1.41 7.73 -4.83
C GLY A 3 1.60 6.61 -3.83
N LEU A 4 0.56 5.85 -3.50
CA LEU A 4 0.74 4.65 -2.68
C LEU A 4 1.08 3.44 -3.56
N ARG A 5 2.32 2.97 -3.44
CA ARG A 5 2.80 1.75 -4.07
C ARG A 5 2.63 0.56 -3.13
N CYS A 6 2.05 -0.51 -3.65
CA CYS A 6 1.86 -1.78 -2.98
C CYS A 6 2.74 -2.83 -3.66
N GLY A 7 3.92 -3.12 -3.10
CA GLY A 7 4.77 -4.23 -3.52
C GLY A 7 4.39 -5.58 -2.89
N THR A 8 3.15 -5.71 -2.40
CA THR A 8 2.67 -6.91 -1.72
C THR A 8 2.22 -7.94 -2.75
N SER A 9 2.80 -9.15 -2.77
CA SER A 9 2.54 -10.19 -3.79
C SER A 9 1.22 -10.95 -3.62
N ASN A 10 0.50 -10.72 -2.51
CA ASN A 10 -0.81 -11.30 -2.26
C ASN A 10 -1.72 -10.33 -1.51
N CYS A 11 -2.16 -9.27 -2.22
CA CYS A 11 -3.12 -8.31 -1.71
C CYS A 11 -4.27 -8.11 -2.71
N GLU A 12 -5.51 -8.20 -2.26
CA GLU A 12 -6.69 -7.96 -3.11
C GLU A 12 -6.74 -6.53 -3.64
N HIS A 13 -6.29 -5.57 -2.82
CA HIS A 13 -6.24 -4.17 -3.20
C HIS A 13 -5.02 -3.81 -4.06
N ASN A 14 -4.17 -4.76 -4.43
CA ASN A 14 -3.01 -4.49 -5.28
C ASN A 14 -3.31 -4.84 -6.73
N GLU A 15 -3.16 -3.84 -7.60
CA GLU A 15 -3.22 -3.97 -9.05
C GLU A 15 -2.02 -3.23 -9.63
N CYS A 16 -1.15 -3.94 -10.36
CA CYS A 16 0.04 -3.39 -11.00
C CYS A 16 0.91 -2.54 -10.06
N GLU A 17 1.17 -3.04 -8.84
CA GLU A 17 1.94 -2.37 -7.78
C GLU A 17 1.28 -1.11 -7.19
N ARG A 18 -0.01 -0.88 -7.46
CA ARG A 18 -0.78 0.25 -6.94
C ARG A 18 -1.83 -0.24 -5.96
N CYS A 19 -1.98 0.47 -4.85
CA CYS A 19 -3.05 0.14 -3.92
C CYS A 19 -4.35 0.84 -4.32
N MET A 20 -5.37 0.06 -4.63
CA MET A 20 -6.71 0.50 -5.00
C MET A 20 -7.64 0.67 -3.79
N ALA A 21 -7.14 0.52 -2.56
CA ALA A 21 -7.92 0.75 -1.36
C ALA A 21 -8.17 2.26 -1.19
N GLY A 22 -9.43 2.64 -0.92
CA GLY A 22 -9.78 4.03 -0.62
C GLY A 22 -9.25 4.50 0.74
N ILE A 23 -9.21 3.59 1.73
CA ILE A 23 -8.71 3.87 3.08
C ILE A 23 -7.77 2.77 3.52
N ILE A 24 -6.62 3.15 4.07
CA ILE A 24 -5.59 2.22 4.54
C ILE A 24 -5.21 2.54 5.97
N ASP A 25 -5.31 1.53 6.83
CA ASP A 25 -4.90 1.60 8.22
C ASP A 25 -3.50 0.99 8.39
N ILE A 26 -2.57 1.81 8.86
CA ILE A 26 -1.23 1.40 9.27
C ILE A 26 -1.19 1.33 10.80
N GLY A 27 -0.98 0.13 11.33
CA GLY A 27 -0.88 -0.11 12.76
C GLY A 27 0.37 0.50 13.41
N PRO A 28 0.44 0.49 14.75
CA PRO A 28 1.56 1.09 15.51
C PRO A 28 2.94 0.52 15.15
N ASN A 29 2.97 -0.72 14.67
CA ASN A 29 4.19 -1.43 14.28
C ASN A 29 4.62 -1.13 12.83
N GLY A 30 3.96 -0.16 12.18
CA GLY A 30 4.10 0.17 10.77
C GLY A 30 3.39 -0.80 9.83
N ALA A 31 2.69 -1.81 10.35
CA ALA A 31 2.08 -2.88 9.54
C ALA A 31 0.79 -2.42 8.85
N CYS A 32 0.64 -2.71 7.55
CA CYS A 32 -0.62 -2.49 6.83
C CYS A 32 -1.70 -3.47 7.33
N LYS A 33 -2.74 -2.94 7.96
CA LYS A 33 -3.89 -3.71 8.48
C LYS A 33 -5.01 -3.86 7.47
N SER A 34 -5.06 -2.98 6.47
CA SER A 34 -6.01 -3.09 5.35
C SER A 34 -5.60 -4.14 4.31
N LYS A 35 -4.50 -4.88 4.53
CA LYS A 35 -4.08 -5.97 3.64
C LYS A 35 -5.08 -7.13 3.75
N ILE A 36 -5.76 -7.42 2.65
CA ILE A 36 -6.61 -8.60 2.48
C ILE A 36 -5.88 -9.55 1.53
N LYS A 37 -5.73 -10.82 1.92
CA LYS A 37 -5.12 -11.82 1.04
C LYS A 37 -6.12 -12.21 -0.04
N ARG A 38 -5.66 -12.27 -1.29
CA ARG A 38 -6.49 -12.67 -2.43
C ARG A 38 -6.72 -14.18 -2.41
N ASP A 39 -7.97 -14.57 -2.66
CA ASP A 39 -8.29 -15.98 -2.86
C ASP A 39 -7.56 -16.51 -4.12
N GLY A 40 -6.80 -17.59 -3.93
CA GLY A 40 -5.88 -18.16 -4.94
C GLY A 40 -4.45 -17.62 -4.89
N GLY A 41 -4.14 -16.72 -3.96
CA GLY A 41 -2.77 -16.33 -3.61
C GLY A 41 -2.06 -15.53 -4.71
N GLU A 42 -0.74 -15.70 -4.80
CA GLU A 42 0.14 -14.91 -5.68
C GLU A 42 -0.19 -15.09 -7.17
N LEU A 43 -0.60 -16.29 -7.58
CA LEU A 43 -1.01 -16.56 -8.97
C LEU A 43 -2.22 -15.71 -9.36
N SER A 44 -3.23 -15.59 -8.50
CA SER A 44 -4.40 -14.74 -8.76
C SER A 44 -4.03 -13.27 -8.93
N GLN A 45 -2.96 -12.80 -8.27
CA GLN A 45 -2.47 -11.44 -8.43
C GLN A 45 -1.74 -11.24 -9.78
N ILE A 46 -0.97 -12.24 -10.23
CA ILE A 46 -0.34 -12.20 -11.56
C ILE A 46 -1.39 -12.07 -12.66
N PHE A 47 -2.48 -12.82 -12.58
CA PHE A 47 -3.59 -12.71 -13.53
C PHE A 47 -4.25 -11.34 -13.50
N ALA A 48 -4.58 -10.83 -12.31
CA ALA A 48 -5.16 -9.49 -12.16
C ALA A 48 -4.23 -8.40 -12.74
N ASN A 49 -2.93 -8.50 -12.51
CA ASN A 49 -1.95 -7.57 -13.08
C ASN A 49 -1.87 -7.67 -14.61
N TYR A 50 -1.97 -8.88 -15.18
CA TYR A 50 -1.96 -9.07 -16.63
C TYR A 50 -3.21 -8.45 -17.28
N GLU A 51 -4.38 -8.62 -16.64
CA GLU A 51 -5.64 -8.03 -17.09
C GLU A 51 -5.66 -6.50 -16.97
N ALA A 52 -5.08 -5.96 -15.89
CA ALA A 52 -5.04 -4.52 -15.62
C ALA A 52 -3.87 -3.77 -16.30
N ALA A 53 -2.86 -4.49 -16.81
CA ALA A 53 -1.70 -3.91 -17.49
C ALA A 53 -2.01 -2.82 -18.55
N PRO A 54 -3.03 -2.98 -19.44
CA PRO A 54 -3.36 -1.95 -20.42
C PRO A 54 -3.95 -0.66 -19.81
N GLU A 55 -4.48 -0.71 -18.58
CA GLU A 55 -5.13 0.43 -17.91
C GLU A 55 -4.26 1.02 -16.78
N ALA A 56 -3.12 0.40 -16.47
CA ALA A 56 -2.27 0.77 -15.34
C ALA A 56 -1.78 2.23 -15.37
N ASP A 57 -1.57 2.79 -16.55
CA ASP A 57 -1.16 4.20 -16.72
C ASP A 57 -2.28 5.19 -16.38
N MET A 58 -3.55 4.77 -16.38
CA MET A 58 -4.70 5.63 -16.05
C MET A 58 -4.98 5.70 -14.54
N LEU A 59 -4.35 4.84 -13.74
CA LEU A 59 -4.59 4.71 -12.30
C LEU A 59 -3.86 5.77 -11.45
N ASP A 60 -3.19 6.76 -12.06
CA ASP A 60 -2.35 7.77 -11.36
C ASP A 60 -3.16 8.75 -10.48
N ASN A 61 -4.49 8.68 -10.53
CA ASN A 61 -5.39 9.64 -9.88
C ASN A 61 -6.25 9.03 -8.76
N VAL A 62 -5.91 7.84 -8.25
CA VAL A 62 -6.64 7.27 -7.11
C VAL A 62 -6.20 7.97 -5.83
N ASP A 63 -7.06 8.84 -5.30
CA ASP A 63 -6.84 9.45 -3.99
C ASP A 63 -7.08 8.42 -2.90
N THR A 64 -6.01 7.99 -2.24
CA THR A 64 -6.07 7.13 -1.06
C THR A 64 -5.91 7.95 0.21
N VAL A 65 -6.66 7.59 1.26
CA VAL A 65 -6.46 8.13 2.61
C VAL A 65 -5.69 7.10 3.45
N VAL A 66 -4.57 7.49 4.03
CA VAL A 66 -3.79 6.62 4.90
C VAL A 66 -3.91 7.08 6.34
N GLN A 67 -4.66 6.30 7.11
CA GLN A 67 -4.71 6.39 8.56
C GLN A 67 -3.50 5.68 9.13
N CYS A 68 -2.75 6.35 10.00
CA CYS A 68 -1.51 5.83 10.54
C CYS A 68 -1.51 5.98 12.06
N SER A 69 -1.33 4.87 12.76
CA SER A 69 -1.12 4.83 14.21
C SER A 69 0.34 4.62 14.58
N ALA A 70 1.25 4.54 13.60
CA ALA A 70 2.67 4.39 13.84
C ALA A 70 3.29 5.71 14.35
N ASP A 71 4.29 5.57 15.22
CA ASP A 71 5.15 6.67 15.64
C ASP A 71 6.14 7.00 14.51
N CYS A 72 5.70 7.81 13.54
CA CYS A 72 6.52 8.27 12.43
C CYS A 72 6.40 9.78 12.22
N ILE A 73 7.47 10.39 11.69
CA ILE A 73 7.60 11.84 11.52
C ILE A 73 6.56 12.46 10.56
N PHE A 74 5.90 11.62 9.76
CA PHE A 74 4.89 12.04 8.78
C PHE A 74 3.47 11.78 9.26
N ASN A 75 3.30 11.22 10.47
CA ASN A 75 1.99 11.04 11.06
C ASN A 75 1.55 12.33 11.75
N VAL A 76 0.54 12.99 11.19
CA VAL A 76 -0.05 14.22 11.74
C VAL A 76 -1.53 13.94 11.99
N ASN A 77 -1.95 14.00 13.25
CA ASN A 77 -3.34 13.70 13.66
C ASN A 77 -3.85 12.33 13.18
N SER A 78 -3.04 11.28 13.32
CA SER A 78 -3.35 9.91 12.87
C SER A 78 -3.54 9.76 11.35
N MET A 79 -3.10 10.74 10.57
CA MET A 79 -3.10 10.71 9.11
C MET A 79 -1.67 10.83 8.58
N CYS A 80 -1.33 10.03 7.57
CA CYS A 80 -0.04 10.15 6.91
C CYS A 80 -0.03 11.34 5.96
N GLY A 81 0.83 12.32 6.22
CA GLY A 81 1.04 13.50 5.37
C GLY A 81 2.06 13.30 4.25
N LEU A 82 2.52 12.07 4.02
CA LEU A 82 3.53 11.78 2.99
C LEU A 82 2.90 11.73 1.60
N GLU A 83 3.60 12.26 0.60
CA GLU A 83 3.09 12.30 -0.78
C GLU A 83 3.06 10.91 -1.45
N ALA A 84 3.99 10.03 -1.06
CA ALA A 84 4.12 8.67 -1.57
C ALA A 84 4.57 7.70 -0.47
N ILE A 85 3.97 6.51 -0.42
CA ILE A 85 4.31 5.45 0.54
C ILE A 85 4.59 4.18 -0.27
N ASN A 86 5.56 3.37 0.16
CA ASN A 86 5.76 2.02 -0.37
C ASN A 86 5.45 0.97 0.69
N VAL A 87 4.69 -0.06 0.31
CA VAL A 87 4.18 -1.12 1.17
C VAL A 87 4.55 -2.47 0.55
N GLU A 88 5.63 -3.07 1.02
CA GLU A 88 6.27 -4.24 0.39
C GLU A 88 6.36 -5.44 1.33
N ASP A 89 6.24 -6.66 0.80
CA ASP A 89 6.50 -7.89 1.55
C ASP A 89 8.01 -8.21 1.51
N GLY A 90 8.76 -7.76 2.52
CA GLY A 90 10.18 -8.11 2.69
C GLY A 90 10.44 -9.12 3.81
N LEU A 91 11.72 -9.37 4.12
CA LEU A 91 12.15 -10.08 5.34
C LEU A 91 11.56 -9.46 6.62
N VAL A 92 11.25 -8.16 6.54
CA VAL A 92 10.45 -7.45 7.53
C VAL A 92 9.02 -7.34 6.98
N LYS A 93 8.03 -7.75 7.78
CA LYS A 93 6.59 -7.68 7.46
C LYS A 93 6.21 -6.37 6.75
N THR A 94 5.16 -6.41 5.93
CA THR A 94 4.61 -5.27 5.18
C THR A 94 4.55 -4.01 6.02
N LYS A 95 5.53 -3.11 5.86
CA LYS A 95 5.68 -1.93 6.71
C LYS A 95 5.77 -0.65 5.89
N CYS A 96 5.10 0.40 6.37
CA CYS A 96 5.36 1.76 5.91
C CYS A 96 6.79 2.15 6.32
N MET A 97 7.73 2.15 5.36
CA MET A 97 9.15 2.33 5.62
C MET A 97 9.56 3.80 5.46
N THR A 98 9.18 4.65 6.41
CA THR A 98 9.75 6.00 6.51
C THR A 98 11.01 5.93 7.35
N ARG A 99 12.20 6.04 6.72
CA ARG A 99 13.49 6.15 7.44
C ARG A 99 13.41 7.32 8.43
N LYS A 100 13.69 7.09 9.72
CA LYS A 100 14.04 8.18 10.64
C LYS A 100 15.27 8.89 10.03
N ARG A 101 15.17 10.20 9.82
CA ARG A 101 16.34 11.03 9.56
C ARG A 101 17.08 11.12 10.89
N ASN A 102 18.29 10.55 10.97
CA ASN A 102 19.21 10.79 12.09
C ASN A 102 19.58 12.26 12.15
#